data_AF-A0A6P4EEI4-F1
#
_entry.id   AF-A0A6P4EEI4-F1
#
_cell.length_a   1.000
_cell.length_b   1.000
_cell.length_c   1.000
_cell.angle_alpha   90.00
_cell.angle_beta   90.00
_cell.angle_gamma   90.00
#
_symmetry.space_group_name_H-M   'P 1'
#
loop_
_entity.id
_entity.type
_entity.pdbx_description
1 polymer ?
#
loop_
_entity_poly.entity_id
_entity_poly.type
_entity_poly.pdbx_seq_one_letter_code
_entity_poly.pdbx_strand_id
1 'polypeptide(L)'
;MARSERSSRLLIGITWAWALGYGLISMTLADSAQIPDRSSALAGPTIQAVERLFNQVLYSTIEDARQRLPHLNSSEVIDRQYFEELDLIAGNEDYYSTAYYIFAWINSDLMSHKTPDKLLDEVLPVEKIAIRNFFGKVKTHLSKYLRQSRQERPQLIANITRWNTETDDSLIMSYLEFPQNLQGQLPEIHLMEYTKLAQALLQGLARGIWSNL
;
A
#
# COMPACT_ATOMS: atom_id res chain seq x y z
N MET A 1 -14.58 48.45 57.87
CA MET A 1 -15.90 48.28 58.52
C MET A 1 -16.98 48.82 57.58
N ALA A 2 -18.06 48.05 57.40
CA ALA A 2 -19.35 48.37 56.76
C ALA A 2 -19.33 48.69 55.24
N ARG A 3 -19.98 47.91 54.37
CA ARG A 3 -21.44 47.90 54.04
C ARG A 3 -21.94 49.33 53.75
N SER A 4 -22.74 49.63 52.74
CA SER A 4 -23.55 48.89 51.78
C SER A 4 -24.13 49.97 50.84
N GLU A 5 -24.59 49.55 49.66
CA GLU A 5 -25.73 50.13 48.94
C GLU A 5 -25.61 51.43 48.12
N ARG A 6 -26.51 51.43 47.12
CA ARG A 6 -26.89 52.46 46.13
C ARG A 6 -26.06 52.42 44.85
N SER A 7 -26.63 52.44 43.66
CA SER A 7 -27.97 52.79 43.22
C SER A 7 -28.13 52.34 41.75
N SER A 8 -29.26 51.75 41.42
CA SER A 8 -29.70 51.58 40.02
C SER A 8 -30.37 52.88 39.54
N ARG A 9 -29.85 53.45 38.45
CA ARG A 9 -30.54 54.35 37.50
C ARG A 9 -29.99 53.98 36.11
N LEU A 10 -30.78 53.28 35.29
CA LEU A 10 -31.64 53.83 34.22
C LEU A 10 -30.87 54.74 33.26
N LEU A 11 -30.75 54.31 32.00
CA LEU A 11 -31.03 55.06 30.75
C LEU A 11 -30.85 54.04 29.59
N ILE A 12 -31.93 53.44 29.06
CA ILE A 12 -32.79 53.90 27.94
C ILE A 12 -32.19 53.57 26.55
N GLY A 13 -33.01 52.88 25.74
CA GLY A 13 -32.85 52.72 24.28
C GLY A 13 -33.01 51.25 23.83
N ILE A 14 -34.18 50.63 23.91
CA ILE A 14 -35.29 50.65 22.93
C ILE A 14 -34.83 50.25 21.52
N THR A 15 -35.04 48.97 21.16
CA THR A 15 -35.98 48.48 20.11
C THR A 15 -35.97 46.94 20.12
N TRP A 16 -36.98 46.32 20.75
CA TRP A 16 -38.00 45.48 20.08
C TRP A 16 -37.42 44.17 19.49
N ALA A 17 -37.45 43.07 20.24
CA ALA A 17 -38.57 42.09 20.25
C ALA A 17 -38.73 41.45 18.85
N TRP A 18 -38.44 40.16 18.65
CA TRP A 18 -39.26 39.06 19.18
C TRP A 18 -38.44 37.75 19.33
N ALA A 19 -38.66 37.13 20.51
CA ALA A 19 -38.90 35.70 20.77
C ALA A 19 -37.97 34.64 20.14
N LEU A 20 -37.09 34.00 20.93
CA LEU A 20 -37.39 32.81 21.76
C LEU A 20 -37.90 31.61 20.95
N GLY A 21 -36.96 30.73 20.62
CA GLY A 21 -37.20 29.33 20.31
C GLY A 21 -36.03 28.51 20.86
N TYR A 22 -36.13 28.14 22.14
CA TYR A 22 -35.35 27.05 22.71
C TYR A 22 -35.59 25.79 21.87
N GLY A 23 -34.52 25.16 21.40
CA GLY A 23 -34.60 23.93 20.64
C GLY A 23 -33.22 23.39 20.30
N LEU A 24 -32.55 22.80 21.29
CA LEU A 24 -31.51 21.81 21.06
C LEU A 24 -32.10 20.70 20.18
N ILE A 25 -31.80 20.71 18.89
CA ILE A 25 -31.98 19.56 18.01
C ILE A 25 -30.70 19.41 17.20
N SER A 26 -29.86 18.52 17.74
CA SER A 26 -29.26 17.39 17.05
C SER A 26 -28.64 17.65 15.69
N MET A 27 -27.31 17.46 15.68
CA MET A 27 -26.56 16.77 14.62
C MET A 27 -27.47 16.08 13.60
N THR A 28 -27.47 16.59 12.39
CA THR A 28 -27.62 15.76 11.20
C THR A 28 -26.26 15.84 10.51
N LEU A 29 -25.32 14.98 10.91
CA LEU A 29 -24.85 13.92 10.01
C LEU A 29 -25.69 13.87 8.74
N ALA A 30 -25.29 14.64 7.74
CA ALA A 30 -25.58 14.30 6.36
C ALA A 30 -24.84 13.00 6.08
N ASP A 31 -25.60 11.94 6.30
CA ASP A 31 -25.41 10.54 6.01
C ASP A 31 -24.21 10.25 5.09
N SER A 32 -23.04 10.09 5.72
CA SER A 32 -22.01 9.17 5.24
C SER A 32 -22.53 7.75 5.42
N ALA A 33 -23.61 7.41 4.72
CA ALA A 33 -23.89 6.03 4.37
C ALA A 33 -22.88 5.66 3.27
N GLN A 34 -21.62 5.45 3.67
CA GLN A 34 -20.78 4.49 2.99
C GLN A 34 -21.59 3.21 2.98
N ILE A 35 -22.23 2.89 1.85
CA ILE A 35 -22.92 1.63 1.62
C ILE A 35 -21.80 0.58 1.63
N PRO A 36 -21.56 -0.13 2.75
CA PRO A 36 -20.41 -1.03 2.85
C PRO A 36 -20.57 -2.18 1.85
N ASP A 37 -21.82 -2.57 1.60
CA ASP A 37 -22.20 -3.65 0.69
C ASP A 37 -21.88 -3.34 -0.78
N ARG A 38 -22.01 -2.08 -1.21
CA ARG A 38 -21.77 -1.70 -2.61
C ARG A 38 -20.28 -1.49 -2.87
N SER A 39 -19.55 -0.90 -1.91
CA SER A 39 -18.10 -0.74 -2.01
C SER A 39 -17.37 -2.09 -1.98
N SER A 40 -17.81 -3.02 -1.13
CA SER A 40 -17.23 -4.37 -1.03
C SER A 40 -17.44 -5.17 -2.33
N ALA A 41 -18.66 -5.15 -2.89
CA ALA A 41 -18.95 -5.83 -4.17
C ALA A 41 -18.17 -5.23 -5.37
N LEU A 42 -17.89 -3.92 -5.34
CA LEU A 42 -17.11 -3.24 -6.39
C LEU A 42 -15.60 -3.43 -6.23
N ALA A 43 -15.12 -3.62 -5.01
CA ALA A 43 -13.70 -3.76 -4.70
C ALA A 43 -13.15 -5.12 -5.17
N GLY A 44 -13.91 -6.21 -5.02
CA GLY A 44 -13.45 -7.58 -5.32
C GLY A 44 -12.75 -7.74 -6.69
N PRO A 45 -13.36 -7.34 -7.82
CA PRO A 45 -12.72 -7.43 -9.14
C PRO A 45 -11.46 -6.55 -9.27
N THR A 46 -11.41 -5.45 -8.53
CA THR A 46 -10.27 -4.53 -8.52
C THR A 46 -9.12 -5.12 -7.71
N ILE A 47 -9.40 -5.66 -6.52
CA ILE A 47 -8.45 -6.38 -5.67
C ILE A 47 -7.80 -7.51 -6.47
N GLN A 48 -8.59 -8.43 -7.02
CA GLN A 48 -8.07 -9.56 -7.80
C GLN A 48 -7.21 -9.13 -8.99
N ALA A 49 -7.61 -8.06 -9.69
CA ALA A 49 -6.84 -7.56 -10.81
C ALA A 49 -5.50 -6.96 -10.39
N VAL A 50 -5.49 -6.18 -9.30
CA VAL A 50 -4.28 -5.56 -8.75
C VAL A 50 -3.33 -6.61 -8.20
N GLU A 51 -3.84 -7.57 -7.42
CA GLU A 51 -3.06 -8.70 -6.89
C GLU A 51 -2.43 -9.52 -8.02
N ARG A 52 -3.20 -9.86 -9.06
CA ARG A 52 -2.67 -10.60 -10.20
C ARG A 52 -1.52 -9.84 -10.88
N LEU A 53 -1.65 -8.52 -11.03
CA LEU A 53 -0.61 -7.70 -11.64
C LEU A 53 0.64 -7.60 -10.75
N PHE A 54 0.46 -7.49 -9.44
CA PHE A 54 1.55 -7.48 -8.47
C PHE A 54 2.27 -8.83 -8.45
N ASN A 55 1.52 -9.91 -8.32
CA ASN A 55 2.01 -11.29 -8.38
C ASN A 55 2.76 -11.59 -9.67
N GLN A 56 2.32 -11.02 -10.81
CA GLN A 56 3.01 -11.17 -12.08
C GLN A 56 4.43 -10.58 -12.04
N VAL A 57 4.62 -9.41 -11.44
CA VAL A 57 5.95 -8.80 -11.30
C VAL A 57 6.83 -9.67 -10.42
N LEU A 58 6.34 -10.04 -9.22
CA LEU A 58 7.08 -10.93 -8.31
C LEU A 58 7.51 -12.21 -9.01
N TYR A 59 6.57 -12.92 -9.64
CA TYR A 59 6.86 -14.15 -10.36
C TYR A 59 7.92 -13.93 -11.45
N SER A 60 7.73 -12.93 -12.32
CA SER A 60 8.66 -12.69 -13.43
C SER A 60 10.07 -12.32 -12.98
N THR A 61 10.21 -11.50 -11.95
CA THR A 61 11.51 -11.13 -11.40
C THR A 61 12.21 -12.34 -10.78
N ILE A 62 11.49 -13.12 -9.98
CA ILE A 62 12.07 -14.27 -9.28
C ILE A 62 12.52 -15.34 -10.29
N GLU A 63 11.76 -15.58 -11.35
CA GLU A 63 12.18 -16.50 -12.41
C GLU A 63 13.39 -15.97 -13.20
N ASP A 64 13.44 -14.67 -13.51
CA ASP A 64 14.60 -14.06 -14.19
C ASP A 64 15.87 -14.15 -13.31
N ALA A 65 15.74 -13.84 -12.02
CA ALA A 65 16.83 -13.97 -11.05
C ALA A 65 17.32 -15.42 -10.94
N ARG A 66 16.40 -16.39 -10.85
CA ARG A 66 16.71 -17.82 -10.82
C ARG A 66 17.48 -18.28 -12.05
N GLN A 67 17.14 -17.79 -13.24
CA GLN A 67 17.81 -18.19 -14.48
C GLN A 67 19.24 -17.62 -14.57
N ARG A 68 19.48 -16.46 -13.98
CA ARG A 68 20.79 -15.79 -14.00
C ARG A 68 21.73 -16.31 -12.93
N LEU A 69 21.21 -16.65 -11.75
CA LEU A 69 21.99 -17.09 -10.58
C LEU A 69 23.10 -18.12 -10.91
N PRO A 70 22.88 -19.20 -11.69
CA PRO A 70 23.92 -20.19 -11.99
C PRO A 70 25.10 -19.65 -12.80
N HIS A 71 24.92 -18.53 -13.51
CA HIS A 71 25.93 -17.90 -14.36
C HIS A 71 26.74 -16.84 -13.60
N LEU A 72 26.36 -16.55 -12.36
CA LEU A 72 27.02 -15.60 -11.49
C LEU A 72 28.01 -16.35 -10.61
N ASN A 73 29.31 -16.08 -10.79
CA ASN A 73 30.38 -16.64 -9.96
C ASN A 73 30.42 -16.03 -8.53
N SER A 74 29.42 -15.25 -8.14
CA SER A 74 29.36 -14.53 -6.87
C SER A 74 28.79 -15.43 -5.78
N SER A 75 29.64 -15.81 -4.83
CA SER A 75 29.27 -16.52 -3.59
C SER A 75 28.58 -15.63 -2.55
N GLU A 76 28.08 -14.46 -2.94
CA GLU A 76 27.53 -13.47 -2.03
C GLU A 76 26.16 -13.03 -2.57
N VAL A 77 25.11 -13.39 -1.84
CA VAL A 77 24.03 -12.51 -1.33
C VAL A 77 22.70 -13.27 -1.23
N ILE A 78 22.34 -14.14 -2.19
CA ILE A 78 21.15 -15.01 -2.07
C ILE A 78 21.52 -16.46 -2.30
N ASP A 79 21.25 -17.29 -1.29
CA ASP A 79 21.42 -18.73 -1.37
C ASP A 79 20.45 -19.31 -2.41
N ARG A 80 20.93 -20.27 -3.20
CA ARG A 80 20.07 -21.06 -4.09
C ARG A 80 18.92 -21.73 -3.31
N GLN A 81 19.16 -22.03 -2.04
CA GLN A 81 18.18 -22.58 -1.12
C GLN A 81 16.87 -21.75 -1.06
N TYR A 82 16.92 -20.42 -1.15
CA TYR A 82 15.71 -19.57 -1.14
C TYR A 82 14.77 -19.87 -2.32
N PHE A 83 15.33 -20.16 -3.49
CA PHE A 83 14.55 -20.49 -4.68
C PHE A 83 14.02 -21.93 -4.66
N GLU A 84 14.74 -22.85 -4.02
CA GLU A 84 14.33 -24.25 -3.84
C GLU A 84 13.18 -24.34 -2.82
N GLU A 85 13.25 -23.58 -1.73
CA GLU A 85 12.17 -23.48 -0.76
C GLU A 85 10.89 -22.89 -1.37
N LEU A 86 11.03 -21.94 -2.29
CA LEU A 86 9.90 -21.36 -3.01
C LEU A 86 9.15 -22.42 -3.85
N ASP A 87 9.86 -23.40 -4.41
CA ASP A 87 9.25 -24.50 -5.17
C ASP A 87 8.51 -25.49 -4.27
N LEU A 88 8.98 -25.70 -3.04
CA LEU A 88 8.32 -26.57 -2.05
C LEU A 88 6.95 -26.03 -1.61
N ILE A 89 6.77 -24.71 -1.68
CA ILE A 89 5.52 -24.03 -1.33
C ILE A 89 4.73 -23.56 -2.56
N ALA A 90 5.06 -24.05 -3.75
CA ALA A 90 4.32 -23.74 -4.97
C ALA A 90 2.85 -24.16 -4.82
N GLY A 91 1.93 -23.20 -4.98
CA GLY A 91 0.49 -23.42 -4.79
C GLY A 91 -0.01 -23.25 -3.36
N ASN A 92 0.87 -22.93 -2.40
CA ASN A 92 0.51 -22.49 -1.06
C ASN A 92 0.18 -20.98 -1.06
N GLU A 93 -0.67 -20.54 -0.11
CA GLU A 93 -0.94 -19.11 0.17
C GLU A 93 0.34 -18.32 0.44
N ASP A 94 1.36 -18.97 1.00
CA ASP A 94 2.60 -18.30 1.40
C ASP A 94 3.53 -17.98 0.22
N TYR A 95 3.34 -18.58 -0.96
CA TYR A 95 4.24 -18.43 -2.11
C TYR A 95 4.57 -16.97 -2.42
N TYR A 96 3.56 -16.12 -2.54
CA TYR A 96 3.77 -14.72 -2.92
C TYR A 96 4.30 -13.85 -1.78
N SER A 97 4.10 -14.26 -0.52
CA SER A 97 4.75 -13.60 0.62
C SER A 97 6.24 -13.92 0.68
N THR A 98 6.62 -15.15 0.33
CA THR A 98 8.03 -15.56 0.18
C THR A 98 8.67 -14.93 -1.04
N ALA A 99 7.99 -14.91 -2.19
CA ALA A 99 8.47 -14.23 -3.39
C ALA A 99 8.66 -12.72 -3.16
N TYR A 100 7.76 -12.08 -2.42
CA TYR A 100 7.91 -10.68 -2.01
C TYR A 100 9.16 -10.47 -1.15
N TYR A 101 9.44 -11.38 -0.22
CA TYR A 101 10.63 -11.31 0.62
C TYR A 101 11.92 -11.49 -0.19
N ILE A 102 11.99 -12.48 -1.08
CA ILE A 102 13.15 -12.68 -1.95
C ILE A 102 13.35 -11.47 -2.86
N PHE A 103 12.27 -10.92 -3.43
CA PHE A 103 12.32 -9.71 -4.24
C PHE A 103 12.93 -8.54 -3.45
N ALA A 104 12.48 -8.34 -2.20
CA ALA A 104 13.00 -7.27 -1.34
C ALA A 104 14.48 -7.50 -0.97
N TRP A 105 14.90 -8.76 -0.80
CA TRP A 105 16.30 -9.11 -0.55
C TRP A 105 17.16 -8.78 -1.77
N ILE A 106 16.79 -9.24 -2.97
CA ILE A 106 17.52 -8.95 -4.22
C ILE A 106 17.77 -7.44 -4.34
N ASN A 107 16.76 -6.64 -4.00
CA ASN A 107 16.80 -5.19 -4.12
C ASN A 107 17.36 -4.46 -2.89
N SER A 108 17.82 -5.16 -1.85
CA SER A 108 18.18 -4.57 -0.56
C SER A 108 19.35 -3.59 -0.63
N ASP A 109 20.27 -3.78 -1.58
CA ASP A 109 21.38 -2.86 -1.82
C ASP A 109 20.90 -1.49 -2.34
N LEU A 110 19.86 -1.45 -3.17
CA LEU A 110 19.23 -0.19 -3.60
C LEU A 110 18.64 0.58 -2.41
N MET A 111 17.97 -0.14 -1.51
CA MET A 111 17.34 0.43 -0.32
C MET A 111 18.36 0.93 0.69
N SER A 112 19.51 0.26 0.75
CA SER A 112 20.61 0.59 1.66
C SER A 112 21.60 1.61 1.07
N HIS A 113 21.32 2.12 -0.15
CA HIS A 113 22.22 2.99 -0.90
C HIS A 113 23.64 2.41 -1.07
N LYS A 114 23.72 1.09 -1.26
CA LYS A 114 24.96 0.37 -1.54
C LYS A 114 25.10 0.13 -3.04
N THR A 115 26.30 -0.23 -3.45
CA THR A 115 26.54 -0.72 -4.81
C THR A 115 25.75 -2.02 -5.02
N PRO A 116 24.91 -2.12 -6.05
CA PRO A 116 24.23 -3.36 -6.42
C PRO A 116 25.21 -4.52 -6.59
N ASP A 117 24.79 -5.71 -6.16
CA ASP A 117 25.47 -6.94 -6.55
C ASP A 117 25.24 -7.26 -8.05
N LYS A 118 25.98 -8.25 -8.55
CA LYS A 118 25.90 -8.63 -9.97
C LYS A 118 24.53 -9.20 -10.34
N LEU A 119 23.82 -9.82 -9.41
CA LEU A 119 22.49 -10.37 -9.68
C LEU A 119 21.50 -9.24 -9.92
N LEU A 120 21.48 -8.27 -9.01
CA LEU A 120 20.67 -7.07 -9.08
C LEU A 120 20.96 -6.27 -10.35
N ASP A 121 22.24 -6.05 -10.70
CA ASP A 121 22.63 -5.37 -11.94
C ASP A 121 22.03 -6.02 -13.20
N GLU A 122 21.94 -7.35 -13.22
CA GLU A 122 21.45 -8.09 -14.37
C GLU A 122 19.92 -8.15 -14.47
N VAL A 123 19.20 -8.21 -13.33
CA VAL A 123 17.73 -8.30 -13.30
C VAL A 123 17.03 -6.94 -13.31
N LEU A 124 17.64 -5.92 -12.71
CA LEU A 124 17.04 -4.60 -12.47
C LEU A 124 16.46 -3.94 -13.74
N PRO A 125 17.11 -3.98 -14.92
CA PRO A 125 16.55 -3.37 -16.13
C PRO A 125 15.20 -3.99 -16.54
N VAL A 126 15.08 -5.32 -16.47
CA VAL A 126 13.86 -6.05 -16.83
C VAL A 126 12.79 -5.83 -15.76
N GLU A 127 13.18 -5.88 -14.49
CA GLU A 127 12.31 -5.61 -13.35
C GLU A 127 11.65 -4.23 -13.43
N LYS A 128 12.42 -3.16 -13.71
CA LYS A 128 11.88 -1.80 -13.89
C LYS A 128 10.85 -1.72 -15.01
N ILE A 129 11.04 -2.45 -16.10
CA ILE A 129 10.05 -2.52 -17.19
C ILE A 129 8.77 -3.21 -16.69
N ALA A 130 8.89 -4.32 -15.98
CA ALA A 130 7.75 -5.04 -15.41
C ALA A 130 6.95 -4.16 -14.44
N ILE A 131 7.63 -3.42 -13.56
CA ILE A 131 7.01 -2.51 -12.59
C ILE A 131 6.30 -1.33 -13.28
N ARG A 132 6.92 -0.70 -14.27
CA ARG A 132 6.24 0.36 -15.06
C ARG A 132 4.96 -0.16 -15.70
N ASN A 133 5.01 -1.35 -16.29
CA ASN A 133 3.85 -2.00 -16.88
C ASN A 133 2.77 -2.32 -15.85
N PHE A 134 3.17 -2.73 -14.64
CA PHE A 134 2.27 -2.90 -13.50
C PHE A 134 1.51 -1.60 -13.21
N PHE A 135 2.21 -0.48 -13.00
CA PHE A 135 1.55 0.81 -12.70
C PHE A 135 0.64 1.28 -13.84
N GLY A 136 1.04 1.05 -15.09
CA GLY A 136 0.21 1.38 -16.26
C GLY A 136 -1.12 0.63 -16.26
N LYS A 137 -1.09 -0.68 -15.98
CA LYS A 137 -2.30 -1.52 -15.93
C LYS A 137 -3.14 -1.26 -14.68
N VAL A 138 -2.51 -1.09 -13.52
CA VAL A 138 -3.17 -0.78 -12.25
C VAL A 138 -3.95 0.53 -12.33
N LYS A 139 -3.40 1.55 -13.00
CA LYS A 139 -4.11 2.82 -13.24
C LYS A 139 -5.49 2.59 -13.83
N THR A 140 -5.62 1.71 -14.83
CA THR A 140 -6.89 1.42 -15.49
C THR A 140 -7.91 0.83 -14.51
N HIS A 141 -7.48 -0.13 -13.69
CA HIS A 141 -8.34 -0.79 -12.70
C HIS A 141 -8.78 0.17 -11.60
N LEU A 142 -7.84 0.92 -11.01
CA LEU A 142 -8.15 1.88 -9.96
C LEU A 142 -8.97 3.07 -10.47
N SER A 143 -8.69 3.59 -11.66
CA SER A 143 -9.50 4.68 -12.25
C SER A 143 -10.94 4.23 -12.50
N LYS A 144 -11.12 2.99 -12.98
CA LYS A 144 -12.46 2.41 -13.16
C LYS A 144 -13.19 2.27 -11.83
N TYR A 145 -12.51 1.75 -10.81
CA TYR A 145 -13.04 1.60 -9.46
C TYR A 145 -13.49 2.95 -8.89
N LEU A 146 -12.60 3.95 -8.84
CA LEU A 146 -12.88 5.28 -8.31
C LEU A 146 -14.09 5.94 -8.97
N ARG A 147 -14.21 5.80 -10.29
CA ARG A 147 -15.37 6.30 -11.04
C ARG A 147 -16.66 5.58 -10.65
N GLN A 148 -16.61 4.27 -10.44
CA GLN A 148 -17.78 3.46 -10.07
C GLN A 148 -18.18 3.65 -8.60
N SER A 149 -17.21 3.84 -7.71
CA SER A 149 -17.40 4.13 -6.28
C SER A 149 -17.68 5.61 -6.00
N ARG A 150 -17.59 6.49 -7.02
CA ARG A 150 -17.74 7.95 -6.92
C ARG A 150 -16.75 8.60 -5.93
N GLN A 151 -15.53 8.08 -5.90
CA GLN A 151 -14.45 8.61 -5.08
C GLN A 151 -13.47 9.41 -5.95
N GLU A 152 -12.97 10.52 -5.42
CA GLU A 152 -11.89 11.27 -6.04
C GLU A 152 -10.58 11.04 -5.27
N ARG A 153 -9.56 10.58 -6.01
CA ARG A 153 -8.19 10.36 -5.52
C ARG A 153 -7.18 10.86 -6.56
N PRO A 154 -7.14 12.17 -6.86
CA PRO A 154 -6.28 12.72 -7.91
C PRO A 154 -4.79 12.45 -7.64
N GLN A 155 -4.36 12.51 -6.38
CA GLN A 155 -2.97 12.26 -6.00
C GLN A 155 -2.55 10.79 -6.26
N LEU A 156 -3.42 9.83 -5.96
CA LEU A 156 -3.18 8.40 -6.24
C LEU A 156 -2.95 8.18 -7.74
N ILE A 157 -3.82 8.74 -8.58
CA ILE A 157 -3.72 8.60 -10.03
C ILE A 157 -2.52 9.35 -10.59
N ALA A 158 -2.18 10.52 -10.04
CA ALA A 158 -0.98 11.26 -10.41
C ALA A 158 0.30 10.46 -10.09
N ASN A 159 0.39 9.89 -8.88
CA ASN A 159 1.53 9.06 -8.46
C ASN A 159 1.68 7.82 -9.36
N ILE A 160 0.60 7.07 -9.60
CA ILE A 160 0.63 5.90 -10.48
C ILE A 160 1.03 6.29 -11.91
N THR A 161 0.56 7.43 -12.39
CA THR A 161 0.93 7.94 -13.73
C THR A 161 2.42 8.27 -13.79
N ARG A 162 2.98 8.90 -12.74
CA ARG A 162 4.41 9.18 -12.65
C ARG A 162 5.23 7.89 -12.61
N TRP A 163 4.86 6.94 -11.76
CA TRP A 163 5.56 5.67 -11.61
C TRP A 163 5.56 4.81 -12.88
N ASN A 164 4.54 4.94 -13.74
CA ASN A 164 4.51 4.28 -15.04
C ASN A 164 5.62 4.77 -16.00
N THR A 165 6.15 5.97 -15.81
CA THR A 165 7.21 6.56 -16.64
C THR A 165 8.55 6.69 -15.90
N GLU A 166 8.60 6.31 -14.64
CA GLU A 166 9.78 6.44 -13.78
C GLU A 166 10.94 5.57 -14.26
N THR A 167 12.16 6.11 -14.20
CA THR A 167 13.39 5.41 -14.61
C THR A 167 14.32 5.15 -13.43
N ASP A 168 14.15 5.90 -12.36
CA ASP A 168 15.02 5.85 -11.19
C ASP A 168 14.81 4.58 -10.36
N ASP A 169 15.81 4.19 -9.58
CA ASP A 169 15.76 3.02 -8.69
C ASP A 169 14.69 3.17 -7.60
N SER A 170 14.25 4.40 -7.31
CA SER A 170 13.11 4.69 -6.41
C SER A 170 11.80 4.03 -6.84
N LEU A 171 11.70 3.59 -8.11
CA LEU A 171 10.59 2.82 -8.63
C LEU A 171 10.40 1.49 -7.87
N ILE A 172 11.49 0.85 -7.45
CA ILE A 172 11.46 -0.42 -6.71
C ILE A 172 10.78 -0.24 -5.36
N MET A 173 11.15 0.82 -4.63
CA MET A 173 10.52 1.18 -3.35
C MET A 173 9.04 1.50 -3.53
N SER A 174 8.71 2.27 -4.57
CA SER A 174 7.32 2.62 -4.88
C SER A 174 6.46 1.38 -5.15
N TYR A 175 7.04 0.33 -5.73
CA TYR A 175 6.39 -0.95 -5.95
C TYR A 175 6.23 -1.74 -4.65
N LEU A 176 7.28 -1.88 -3.84
CA LEU A 176 7.23 -2.61 -2.57
C LEU A 176 6.21 -2.03 -1.58
N GLU A 177 6.17 -0.71 -1.47
CA GLU A 177 5.25 -0.02 -0.55
C GLU A 177 3.81 0.08 -1.10
N PHE A 178 3.60 -0.26 -2.37
CA PHE A 178 2.32 -0.06 -3.04
C PHE A 178 1.13 -0.70 -2.31
N PRO A 179 1.18 -1.96 -1.81
CA PRO A 179 0.05 -2.57 -1.10
C PRO A 179 -0.36 -1.78 0.13
N GLN A 180 0.61 -1.36 0.96
CA GLN A 180 0.35 -0.59 2.18
C GLN A 180 -0.13 0.83 1.85
N ASN A 181 0.50 1.49 0.88
CA ASN A 181 0.10 2.82 0.43
C ASN A 181 -1.30 2.83 -0.20
N LEU A 182 -1.69 1.74 -0.88
CA LEU A 182 -3.03 1.58 -1.44
C LEU A 182 -4.05 1.41 -0.32
N GLN A 183 -3.80 0.52 0.65
CA GLN A 183 -4.68 0.30 1.80
C GLN A 183 -4.87 1.59 2.61
N GLY A 184 -3.82 2.39 2.79
CA GLY A 184 -3.91 3.69 3.47
C GLY A 184 -4.81 4.71 2.76
N GLN A 185 -4.93 4.64 1.43
CA GLN A 185 -5.73 5.58 0.62
C GLN A 185 -7.14 5.06 0.27
N LEU A 186 -7.28 3.73 0.17
CA LEU A 186 -8.48 2.98 -0.17
C LEU A 186 -8.55 1.74 0.75
N PRO A 187 -8.96 1.89 2.03
CA PRO A 187 -8.99 0.79 3.01
C PRO A 187 -9.84 -0.41 2.58
N GLU A 188 -10.82 -0.17 1.72
CA GLU A 188 -11.68 -1.19 1.13
C GLU A 188 -11.02 -2.03 0.02
N ILE A 189 -9.89 -1.58 -0.52
CA ILE A 189 -9.03 -2.36 -1.41
C ILE A 189 -7.88 -2.94 -0.59
N HIS A 190 -8.21 -3.98 0.18
CA HIS A 190 -7.22 -4.74 0.93
C HIS A 190 -6.66 -5.86 0.04
N LEU A 191 -5.37 -5.77 -0.27
CA LEU A 191 -4.64 -6.83 -0.96
C LEU A 191 -4.14 -7.87 0.05
N MET A 192 -3.74 -9.03 -0.45
CA MET A 192 -3.05 -10.06 0.34
C MET A 192 -1.88 -9.51 1.17
N GLU A 193 -1.65 -10.10 2.34
CA GLU A 193 -0.56 -9.77 3.27
C GLU A 193 0.80 -10.22 2.74
N TYR A 194 1.34 -9.51 1.75
CA TYR A 194 2.67 -9.79 1.17
C TYR A 194 3.80 -9.73 2.20
N THR A 195 3.64 -8.91 3.26
CA THR A 195 4.64 -8.76 4.31
C THR A 195 4.56 -9.82 5.41
N LYS A 196 3.66 -10.81 5.32
CA LYS A 196 3.47 -11.87 6.32
C LYS A 196 4.79 -12.52 6.73
N LEU A 197 5.62 -12.93 5.77
CA LEU A 197 6.90 -13.58 6.06
C LEU A 197 7.90 -12.63 6.74
N ALA A 198 8.02 -11.39 6.23
CA ALA A 198 8.93 -10.40 6.81
C ALA A 198 8.54 -10.08 8.28
N GLN A 199 7.25 -9.96 8.56
CA GLN A 199 6.74 -9.78 9.92
C GLN A 199 7.01 -11.00 10.80
N ALA A 200 6.79 -12.22 10.29
CA ALA A 200 7.06 -13.44 11.03
C ALA A 200 8.55 -13.60 11.38
N LEU A 201 9.45 -13.18 10.48
CA LEU A 201 10.89 -13.14 10.74
C LEU A 201 11.25 -12.14 11.85
N LEU A 202 10.75 -10.90 11.76
CA LEU A 202 10.97 -9.87 12.78
C LEU A 202 10.44 -10.28 14.16
N GLN A 203 9.34 -11.03 14.20
CA GLN A 203 8.72 -11.52 15.43
C GLN A 203 9.32 -12.84 15.95
N GLY A 204 10.31 -13.42 15.24
CA GLY A 204 10.92 -14.71 15.60
C GLY A 204 9.97 -15.91 15.48
N LEU A 205 8.89 -15.77 14.70
CA LEU A 205 7.83 -16.75 14.52
C LEU A 205 8.02 -17.64 13.29
N ALA A 206 8.93 -17.29 12.37
CA ALA A 206 9.22 -18.06 11.16
C ALA A 206 10.02 -19.35 11.47
N ARG A 207 9.42 -20.28 12.22
CA ARG A 207 10.04 -21.54 12.66
C ARG A 207 10.08 -22.63 11.60
N GLY A 208 9.43 -22.45 10.45
CA GLY A 208 9.26 -23.53 9.44
C GLY A 208 10.09 -23.39 8.17
N ILE A 209 10.48 -22.16 7.80
CA ILE A 209 11.24 -21.89 6.57
C ILE A 209 12.72 -21.62 6.91
N TRP A 210 13.01 -21.07 8.10
CA TRP A 210 14.34 -20.57 8.48
C TRP A 210 14.95 -21.22 9.72
N SER A 211 14.47 -22.40 10.15
CA SER A 211 14.94 -23.05 11.38
C SER A 211 16.40 -23.53 11.38
N ASN A 212 17.14 -23.30 10.29
CA ASN A 212 18.54 -23.68 10.12
C ASN A 212 19.50 -22.49 9.88
N LEU A 213 19.11 -21.27 10.24
CA LEU A 213 20.06 -20.14 10.40
C LEU A 213 20.88 -20.28 11.68
#